data_AF-A0A7Y2ULI8-F1
#
_entry.id   AF-A0A7Y2ULI8-F1
#
_cell.length_a   1.000
_cell.length_b   1.000
_cell.length_c   1.000
_cell.angle_alpha   90.00
_cell.angle_beta   90.00
_cell.angle_gamma   90.00
#
_symmetry.space_group_name_H-M   'P 1'
#
loop_
_entity.id
_entity.type
_entity.pdbx_description
1 polymer ?
#
loop_
_entity_poly.entity_id
_entity_poly.type
_entity_poly.pdbx_seq_one_letter_code
_entity_poly.pdbx_strand_id
1 'polypeptide(L)'
;MKKDTSAKVVGRREEIANLVNAQGYASIEFLADKYQVSNQTIRRDILALSDENLVTRLHGGAGSVSSLVNVSYDARRISMLDEKELIAAAAATLIRSSQSVFMTGGSTMEIVAKHLSLIPTLCIITNNIHAAIHLYSKKDIELLMPCGRVRNHNGCIIGPATMEFIANFQTDFLLMGIGAISAEGLLLDY
;
A
#
# COMPACT_ATOMS: atom_id res chain seq x y z
N MET A 1 -25.78 -5.67 37.46
CA MET A 1 -26.42 -5.21 36.20
C MET A 1 -25.52 -4.43 35.23
N LYS A 2 -24.17 -4.37 35.38
CA LYS A 2 -23.28 -3.58 34.49
C LYS A 2 -22.54 -4.38 33.39
N LYS A 3 -22.63 -5.71 33.36
CA LYS A 3 -21.83 -6.56 32.43
C LYS A 3 -22.38 -6.61 30.99
N ASP A 4 -23.67 -6.39 30.80
CA ASP A 4 -24.36 -6.65 29.51
C ASP A 4 -24.19 -5.51 28.48
N THR A 5 -24.01 -4.27 28.96
CA THR A 5 -23.85 -3.08 28.10
C THR A 5 -22.46 -3.00 27.47
N SER A 6 -21.42 -3.52 28.14
CA SER A 6 -20.04 -3.45 27.64
C SER A 6 -19.79 -4.38 26.44
N ALA A 7 -20.37 -5.58 26.45
CA ALA A 7 -20.22 -6.55 25.36
C ALA A 7 -20.91 -6.05 24.07
N LYS A 8 -22.09 -5.44 24.20
CA LYS A 8 -22.79 -4.81 23.05
C LYS A 8 -22.02 -3.64 22.44
N VAL A 9 -21.30 -2.86 23.24
CA VAL A 9 -20.52 -1.71 22.76
C VAL A 9 -19.26 -2.17 22.02
N VAL A 10 -18.58 -3.20 22.51
CA VAL A 10 -17.40 -3.77 21.85
C VAL A 10 -17.77 -4.37 20.49
N GLY A 11 -18.83 -5.19 20.42
CA GLY A 11 -19.30 -5.75 19.15
C GLY A 11 -19.70 -4.69 18.12
N ARG A 12 -20.43 -3.65 18.55
CA ARG A 12 -20.79 -2.54 17.65
C ARG A 12 -19.56 -1.81 17.09
N ARG A 13 -18.52 -1.59 17.90
CA ARG A 13 -17.31 -0.89 17.45
C ARG A 13 -16.54 -1.68 16.40
N GLU A 14 -16.41 -2.99 16.59
CA GLU A 14 -15.80 -3.88 15.59
C GLU A 14 -16.60 -3.86 14.28
N GLU A 15 -17.93 -3.92 14.35
CA GLU A 15 -18.79 -3.85 13.16
C GLU A 15 -18.69 -2.50 12.44
N ILE A 16 -18.64 -1.38 13.18
CA ILE A 16 -18.44 -0.04 12.61
C ILE A 16 -17.08 0.02 11.91
N ALA A 17 -16.00 -0.44 12.54
CA ALA A 17 -14.67 -0.45 11.95
C ALA A 17 -14.63 -1.29 10.67
N ASN A 18 -15.20 -2.49 10.69
CA ASN A 18 -15.28 -3.36 9.52
C ASN A 18 -16.07 -2.73 8.37
N LEU A 19 -17.22 -2.12 8.68
CA LEU A 19 -18.05 -1.45 7.67
C LEU A 19 -17.32 -0.26 7.06
N VAL A 20 -16.75 0.60 7.89
CA VAL A 20 -16.03 1.81 7.46
C VAL A 20 -14.80 1.41 6.63
N ASN A 21 -14.09 0.35 7.01
CA ASN A 21 -12.95 -0.16 6.25
C ASN A 21 -13.36 -0.84 4.94
N ALA A 22 -14.53 -1.47 4.86
CA ALA A 22 -15.04 -2.05 3.62
C ALA A 22 -15.58 -1.00 2.64
N GLN A 23 -16.23 0.06 3.13
CA GLN A 23 -16.90 1.09 2.31
C GLN A 23 -16.05 2.34 2.08
N GLY A 24 -14.91 2.46 2.75
CA GLY A 24 -14.04 3.63 2.71
C GLY A 24 -14.55 4.80 3.56
N TYR A 25 -15.86 5.06 3.61
CA TYR A 25 -16.43 6.13 4.43
C TYR A 25 -17.83 5.78 4.90
N ALA A 26 -18.16 6.20 6.13
CA ALA A 26 -19.54 6.19 6.62
C ALA A 26 -19.84 7.48 7.41
N SER A 27 -20.99 8.09 7.14
CA SER A 27 -21.45 9.27 7.89
C SER A 27 -21.98 8.88 9.27
N ILE A 28 -21.95 9.83 10.20
CA ILE A 28 -22.50 9.65 11.55
C ILE A 28 -23.99 9.32 11.48
N GLU A 29 -24.74 9.99 10.60
CA GLU A 29 -26.19 9.81 10.43
C GLU A 29 -26.50 8.38 9.95
N PHE A 30 -25.77 7.90 8.94
CA PHE A 30 -25.94 6.54 8.42
C PHE A 30 -25.66 5.48 9.49
N LEU A 31 -24.57 5.64 10.24
CA LEU A 31 -24.21 4.71 11.32
C LEU A 31 -25.23 4.76 12.46
N ALA A 32 -25.74 5.94 12.81
CA ALA A 32 -26.75 6.10 13.84
C ALA A 32 -28.05 5.37 13.49
N ASP A 33 -28.51 5.51 12.24
CA ASP A 33 -29.69 4.81 11.73
C ASP A 33 -29.47 3.30 11.64
N LYS A 34 -28.31 2.86 11.12
CA LYS A 34 -28.00 1.44 10.96
C LYS A 34 -27.94 0.69 12.30
N TYR A 35 -27.31 1.30 13.31
CA TYR A 35 -27.13 0.68 14.62
C TYR A 35 -28.20 1.09 15.64
N GLN A 36 -29.19 1.89 15.23
CA GLN A 36 -30.31 2.37 16.05
C GLN A 36 -29.83 3.02 17.36
N VAL A 37 -28.86 3.93 17.24
CA VAL A 37 -28.26 4.68 18.36
C VAL A 37 -28.18 6.17 18.04
N SER A 38 -27.97 7.00 19.06
CA SER A 38 -27.83 8.44 18.84
C SER A 38 -26.54 8.80 18.09
N ASN A 39 -26.56 9.91 17.34
CA ASN A 39 -25.37 10.51 16.74
C ASN A 39 -24.23 10.73 17.76
N GLN A 40 -24.57 11.06 19.01
CA GLN A 40 -23.59 11.25 20.07
C GLN A 40 -22.91 9.94 20.49
N THR A 41 -23.63 8.82 20.43
CA THR A 41 -23.08 7.48 20.67
C THR A 41 -22.08 7.10 19.58
N ILE A 42 -22.45 7.29 18.30
CA ILE A 42 -21.56 7.05 17.16
C ILE A 42 -20.32 7.93 17.22
N ARG A 43 -20.45 9.22 17.56
CA ARG A 43 -19.28 10.10 17.74
C ARG A 43 -18.31 9.58 18.79
N ARG A 44 -18.80 9.05 19.91
CA ARG A 44 -17.95 8.43 20.95
C ARG A 44 -17.30 7.14 20.50
N ASP A 45 -18.00 6.33 19.71
CA ASP A 45 -17.44 5.08 19.17
C ASP A 45 -16.37 5.36 18.10
N ILE A 46 -16.62 6.29 17.18
CA ILE A 46 -15.62 6.75 16.21
C ILE A 46 -14.40 7.32 16.93
N LEU A 47 -14.60 8.11 18.00
CA LEU A 47 -13.47 8.65 18.77
C LEU A 47 -12.62 7.52 19.36
N ALA A 48 -13.25 6.55 20.03
CA ALA A 48 -12.53 5.40 20.60
C ALA A 48 -11.81 4.57 19.53
N LEU A 49 -12.48 4.28 18.41
CA LEU A 49 -11.88 3.56 17.28
C LEU A 49 -10.74 4.36 16.64
N SER A 50 -10.82 5.69 16.60
CA SER A 50 -9.77 6.55 16.09
C SER A 50 -8.56 6.61 17.03
N ASP A 51 -8.79 6.64 18.35
CA ASP A 51 -7.74 6.57 19.37
C ASP A 51 -6.98 5.23 19.29
N GLU A 52 -7.68 4.17 18.88
CA GLU A 52 -7.12 2.82 18.64
C GLU A 52 -6.57 2.63 17.21
N ASN A 53 -6.59 3.67 16.35
CA ASN A 53 -6.16 3.64 14.95
C ASN A 53 -6.92 2.63 14.05
N LEU A 54 -8.17 2.31 14.38
CA LEU A 54 -9.03 1.39 13.62
C LEU A 54 -9.89 2.08 12.55
N VAL A 55 -10.08 3.40 12.67
CA VAL A 55 -10.72 4.29 11.68
C VAL A 55 -10.05 5.66 11.72
N THR A 56 -10.24 6.49 10.68
CA THR A 56 -9.82 7.91 10.69
C THR A 56 -11.04 8.81 10.85
N ARG A 57 -10.96 9.75 11.79
CA ARG A 57 -12.03 10.73 11.98
C ARG A 57 -12.04 11.75 10.84
N LEU A 58 -13.16 11.86 10.15
CA LEU A 58 -13.40 12.87 9.10
C LEU A 58 -14.54 13.80 9.51
N HIS A 59 -14.69 14.93 8.80
CA HIS A 59 -15.80 15.83 9.07
C HIS A 59 -17.13 15.12 8.75
N GLY A 60 -18.00 14.96 9.75
CA GLY A 60 -19.31 14.33 9.59
C GLY A 60 -19.33 12.79 9.62
N GLY A 61 -18.19 12.12 9.81
CA GLY A 61 -18.14 10.66 9.68
C GLY A 61 -16.84 10.02 10.14
N ALA A 62 -16.73 8.72 9.85
CA ALA A 62 -15.48 7.98 9.93
C ALA A 62 -15.08 7.57 8.52
N GLY A 63 -13.83 7.87 8.18
CA GLY A 63 -13.14 7.27 7.06
C GLY A 63 -12.48 5.98 7.51
N SER A 64 -12.30 5.06 6.56
CA SER A 64 -11.36 3.97 6.75
C SER A 64 -10.01 4.58 7.15
N VAL A 65 -9.23 3.86 7.94
CA VAL A 65 -7.79 4.17 8.05
C VAL A 65 -7.16 4.30 6.66
N SER A 66 -7.74 3.62 5.66
CA SER A 66 -7.35 3.63 4.26
C SER A 66 -7.94 4.76 3.39
N SER A 67 -8.95 5.52 3.85
CA SER A 67 -9.72 6.41 2.95
C SER A 67 -9.09 7.76 2.67
N LEU A 68 -7.91 8.02 3.25
CA LEU A 68 -7.01 9.07 2.77
C LEU A 68 -5.68 8.52 2.24
N VAL A 69 -5.33 7.25 2.51
CA VAL A 69 -4.08 6.63 2.08
C VAL A 69 -4.25 5.11 2.08
N ASN A 70 -4.10 4.48 0.92
CA ASN A 70 -3.68 3.08 0.70
C ASN A 70 -4.00 2.06 1.81
N VAL A 71 -4.79 1.03 1.47
CA VAL A 71 -4.77 -0.30 2.14
C VAL A 71 -3.34 -0.63 2.59
N SER A 72 -3.18 -1.11 3.84
CA SER A 72 -1.85 -1.33 4.43
C SER A 72 -0.96 -2.13 3.48
N TYR A 73 0.35 -1.91 3.52
CA TYR A 73 1.27 -2.62 2.63
C TYR A 73 1.06 -4.14 2.70
N ASP A 74 0.93 -4.70 3.91
CA ASP A 74 0.70 -6.13 4.11
C ASP A 74 -0.62 -6.61 3.52
N ALA A 75 -1.70 -5.85 3.67
CA ALA A 75 -2.98 -6.19 3.04
C ALA A 75 -2.90 -6.11 1.50
N ARG A 76 -2.20 -5.09 0.95
CA ARG A 76 -1.91 -5.01 -0.48
C ARG A 76 -0.91 -6.06 -0.95
N ARG A 77 -0.14 -6.68 -0.07
CA ARG A 77 0.81 -7.73 -0.44
C ARG A 77 0.10 -9.04 -0.74
N ILE A 78 -0.97 -9.32 -0.01
CA ILE A 78 -1.77 -10.55 -0.16
C ILE A 78 -2.98 -10.38 -1.10
N SER A 79 -3.47 -9.15 -1.30
CA SER A 79 -4.58 -8.87 -2.20
C SER A 79 -4.19 -9.10 -3.67
N MET A 80 -5.07 -9.73 -4.46
CA MET A 80 -4.87 -9.97 -5.90
C MET A 80 -3.49 -10.58 -6.19
N LEU A 81 -3.07 -11.54 -5.35
CA LEU A 81 -1.74 -12.11 -5.41
C LEU A 81 -1.55 -12.90 -6.71
N ASP A 82 -2.53 -13.70 -7.11
CA ASP A 82 -2.49 -14.50 -8.34
C ASP A 82 -2.34 -13.58 -9.57
N GLU A 83 -3.06 -12.46 -9.61
CA GLU A 83 -2.93 -11.48 -10.68
C GLU A 83 -1.54 -10.81 -10.68
N LYS A 84 -0.97 -10.52 -9.51
CA LYS A 84 0.38 -9.97 -9.39
C LYS A 84 1.45 -10.96 -9.83
N GLU A 85 1.28 -12.25 -9.54
CA GLU A 85 2.16 -13.31 -10.01
C GLU A 85 2.12 -13.39 -11.56
N LEU A 86 0.93 -13.29 -12.16
CA LEU A 86 0.79 -13.23 -13.63
C LEU A 86 1.47 -12.00 -14.24
N ILE A 87 1.27 -10.81 -13.63
CA ILE A 87 1.93 -9.57 -14.06
C ILE A 87 3.46 -9.70 -13.94
N ALA A 88 3.94 -10.25 -12.84
CA ALA A 88 5.37 -10.40 -12.58
C ALA A 88 6.04 -11.38 -13.54
N ALA A 89 5.40 -12.52 -13.81
CA ALA A 89 5.86 -13.47 -14.81
C ALA A 89 5.93 -12.82 -16.19
N ALA A 90 4.87 -12.10 -16.60
CA ALA A 90 4.85 -11.40 -17.88
C ALA A 90 5.95 -10.33 -17.98
N ALA A 91 6.11 -9.48 -16.96
CA ALA A 91 7.14 -8.46 -16.93
C ALA A 91 8.56 -9.05 -17.02
N ALA A 92 8.81 -10.17 -16.34
CA ALA A 92 10.10 -10.86 -16.39
C ALA A 92 10.46 -11.37 -17.79
N THR A 93 9.48 -11.69 -18.64
CA THR A 93 9.75 -12.08 -20.04
C THR A 93 10.27 -10.95 -20.93
N LEU A 94 10.07 -9.69 -20.52
CA LEU A 94 10.51 -8.51 -21.27
C LEU A 94 11.96 -8.13 -20.97
N ILE A 95 12.49 -8.59 -19.83
CA ILE A 95 13.84 -8.27 -19.36
C ILE A 95 14.78 -9.42 -19.70
N ARG A 96 15.98 -9.08 -20.18
CA ARG A 96 17.05 -10.03 -20.51
C ARG A 96 18.26 -9.80 -19.62
N SER A 97 19.12 -10.81 -19.57
CA SER A 97 20.44 -10.71 -18.95
C SER A 97 21.20 -9.48 -19.47
N SER A 98 21.98 -8.89 -18.59
CA SER A 98 22.84 -7.71 -18.80
C SER A 98 22.07 -6.41 -19.07
N GLN A 99 20.79 -6.34 -18.70
CA GLN A 99 20.01 -5.10 -18.76
C GLN A 99 19.85 -4.46 -17.38
N SER A 100 19.62 -3.15 -17.42
CA SER A 100 19.39 -2.31 -16.25
C SER A 100 17.90 -1.99 -16.08
N VAL A 101 17.40 -2.12 -14.86
CA VAL A 101 15.98 -1.91 -14.54
C VAL A 101 15.84 -0.98 -13.35
N PHE A 102 15.08 0.10 -13.52
CA PHE A 102 14.59 0.89 -12.38
C PHE A 102 13.21 0.38 -11.95
N MET A 103 13.09 0.03 -10.67
CA MET A 103 11.84 -0.45 -10.06
C MET A 103 11.34 0.50 -8.99
N THR A 104 10.09 0.93 -9.11
CA THR A 104 9.47 1.80 -8.11
C THR A 104 8.88 1.02 -6.91
N GLY A 105 8.27 1.77 -6.00
CA GLY A 105 7.53 1.24 -4.86
C GLY A 105 6.30 0.40 -5.20
N GLY A 106 5.83 -0.35 -4.21
CA GLY A 106 4.53 -1.05 -4.26
C GLY A 106 4.64 -2.55 -4.02
N SER A 107 3.52 -3.17 -3.64
CA SER A 107 3.46 -4.61 -3.39
C SER A 107 3.50 -5.43 -4.69
N THR A 108 2.96 -4.91 -5.80
CA THR A 108 3.13 -5.55 -7.11
C THR A 108 4.60 -5.61 -7.50
N MET A 109 5.34 -4.51 -7.32
CA MET A 109 6.78 -4.47 -7.62
C MET A 109 7.61 -5.39 -6.72
N GLU A 110 7.16 -5.69 -5.49
CA GLU A 110 7.79 -6.73 -4.66
C GLU A 110 7.70 -8.11 -5.34
N ILE A 111 6.53 -8.46 -5.90
CA ILE A 111 6.35 -9.73 -6.60
C ILE A 111 7.17 -9.75 -7.89
N VAL A 112 7.19 -8.65 -8.66
CA VAL A 112 8.06 -8.51 -9.84
C VAL A 112 9.53 -8.76 -9.48
N ALA A 113 10.01 -8.21 -8.37
CA ALA A 113 11.39 -8.38 -7.94
C ALA A 113 11.74 -9.86 -7.68
N LYS A 114 10.80 -10.65 -7.13
CA LYS A 114 10.99 -12.10 -6.97
C LYS A 114 11.23 -12.81 -8.29
N HIS A 115 10.47 -12.47 -9.33
CA HIS A 115 10.62 -13.07 -10.66
C HIS A 115 11.92 -12.62 -11.33
N LEU A 116 12.25 -11.32 -11.26
CA LEU A 116 13.52 -10.82 -11.80
C LEU A 116 14.73 -11.42 -11.06
N SER A 117 14.58 -11.84 -9.80
CA SER A 117 15.64 -12.50 -9.03
C SER A 117 16.12 -13.85 -9.63
N LEU A 118 15.38 -14.38 -10.60
CA LEU A 118 15.70 -15.61 -11.33
C LEU A 118 16.45 -15.36 -12.64
N ILE A 119 16.52 -14.10 -13.09
CA ILE A 119 17.24 -13.72 -14.31
C ILE A 119 18.69 -13.41 -13.92
N PRO A 120 19.69 -14.08 -14.52
CA PRO A 120 21.07 -13.81 -14.19
C PRO A 120 21.53 -12.46 -14.76
N THR A 121 22.52 -11.87 -14.09
CA THR A 121 23.28 -10.71 -14.56
C THR A 121 22.39 -9.49 -14.81
N LEU A 122 21.70 -9.00 -13.78
CA LEU A 122 20.91 -7.77 -13.86
C LEU A 122 21.52 -6.64 -13.04
N CYS A 123 21.35 -5.40 -13.51
CA CYS A 123 21.56 -4.21 -12.70
C CYS A 123 20.19 -3.66 -12.30
N ILE A 124 19.85 -3.72 -11.02
CA ILE A 124 18.54 -3.27 -10.53
C ILE A 124 18.73 -2.07 -9.63
N ILE A 125 18.07 -0.98 -9.97
CA ILE A 125 17.95 0.21 -9.12
C ILE A 125 16.54 0.22 -8.52
N THR A 126 16.41 0.30 -7.20
CA THR A 126 15.08 0.40 -6.58
C THR A 126 15.09 1.23 -5.30
N ASN A 127 14.02 1.97 -5.08
CA ASN A 127 13.77 2.63 -3.80
C ASN A 127 12.83 1.81 -2.89
N ASN A 128 12.52 0.56 -3.24
CA ASN A 128 11.58 -0.30 -2.52
C ASN A 128 12.34 -1.31 -1.65
N ILE A 129 12.30 -1.16 -0.32
CA ILE A 129 13.00 -2.06 0.60
C ILE A 129 12.49 -3.50 0.52
N HIS A 130 11.21 -3.70 0.19
CA HIS A 130 10.63 -5.05 0.10
C HIS A 130 11.11 -5.78 -1.16
N ALA A 131 11.23 -5.06 -2.28
CA ALA A 131 11.85 -5.59 -3.49
C ALA A 131 13.33 -5.94 -3.23
N ALA A 132 14.05 -5.05 -2.56
CA ALA A 132 15.46 -5.23 -2.23
C ALA A 132 15.75 -6.51 -1.42
N ILE A 133 14.86 -6.89 -0.50
CA ILE A 133 14.98 -8.13 0.29
C ILE A 133 15.03 -9.38 -0.61
N HIS A 134 14.35 -9.39 -1.76
CA HIS A 134 14.37 -10.52 -2.69
C HIS A 134 15.63 -10.55 -3.57
N LEU A 135 16.31 -9.41 -3.69
CA LEU A 135 17.39 -9.20 -4.66
C LEU A 135 18.78 -9.20 -4.02
N TYR A 136 18.94 -8.70 -2.79
CA TYR A 136 20.27 -8.42 -2.19
C TYR A 136 21.18 -9.65 -2.07
N SER A 137 20.62 -10.84 -1.97
CA SER A 137 21.37 -12.09 -1.79
C SER A 137 21.78 -12.74 -3.11
N LYS A 138 21.35 -12.20 -4.26
CA LYS A 138 21.63 -12.75 -5.58
C LYS A 138 22.98 -12.24 -6.08
N LYS A 139 23.94 -13.16 -6.26
CA LYS A 139 25.31 -12.84 -6.69
C LYS A 139 25.37 -12.21 -8.08
N ASP A 140 24.44 -12.60 -8.95
CA ASP A 140 24.37 -12.11 -10.33
C ASP A 140 23.49 -10.87 -10.47
N ILE A 141 23.10 -10.23 -9.37
CA ILE A 141 22.35 -8.97 -9.40
C ILE A 141 23.16 -7.87 -8.72
N GLU A 142 23.49 -6.84 -9.49
CA GLU A 142 23.97 -5.59 -8.95
C GLU A 142 22.75 -4.80 -8.46
N LEU A 143 22.60 -4.67 -7.15
CA LEU A 143 21.49 -3.95 -6.53
C LEU A 143 21.94 -2.57 -6.06
N LEU A 144 21.35 -1.53 -6.64
CA LEU A 144 21.57 -0.14 -6.24
C LEU A 144 20.33 0.41 -5.55
N MET A 145 20.55 1.08 -4.42
CA MET A 145 19.48 1.71 -3.65
C MET A 145 19.88 3.13 -3.24
N PRO A 146 18.95 4.10 -3.33
CA PRO A 146 19.18 5.44 -2.81
C PRO A 146 19.26 5.44 -1.29
N CYS A 147 19.97 6.41 -0.73
CA CYS A 147 19.78 6.79 0.67
C CYS A 147 18.52 7.66 0.83
N GLY A 148 18.05 7.80 2.07
CA GLY A 148 16.93 8.70 2.38
C GLY A 148 16.03 8.18 3.50
N ARG A 149 14.86 8.79 3.62
CA ARG A 149 13.85 8.41 4.62
C ARG A 149 13.00 7.28 4.08
N VAL A 150 12.84 6.20 4.85
CA VAL A 150 11.87 5.14 4.54
C VAL A 150 10.45 5.63 4.90
N ARG A 151 9.53 5.53 3.95
CA ARG A 151 8.12 5.88 4.13
C ARG A 151 7.39 4.75 4.85
N ASN A 152 6.98 4.98 6.09
CA ASN A 152 6.44 3.95 7.00
C ASN A 152 5.30 3.09 6.41
N HIS A 153 4.42 3.66 5.59
CA HIS A 153 3.23 2.94 5.11
C HIS A 153 3.47 2.03 3.89
N ASN A 154 4.63 2.11 3.23
CA ASN A 154 4.91 1.29 2.04
C ASN A 154 6.38 0.91 1.82
N GLY A 155 7.29 1.28 2.73
CA GLY A 155 8.69 0.91 2.65
C GLY A 155 9.49 1.59 1.52
N CYS A 156 8.96 2.63 0.89
CA CYS A 156 9.69 3.34 -0.16
C CYS A 156 10.68 4.35 0.43
N ILE A 157 11.91 4.38 -0.08
CA ILE A 157 12.91 5.39 0.25
C ILE A 157 12.58 6.67 -0.55
N ILE A 158 12.50 7.79 0.15
CA ILE A 158 12.06 9.07 -0.38
C ILE A 158 12.92 10.23 0.13
N GLY A 159 12.81 11.34 -0.59
CA GLY A 159 13.41 12.62 -0.23
C GLY A 159 14.33 13.16 -1.33
N PRO A 160 14.89 14.36 -1.14
CA PRO A 160 15.71 15.02 -2.16
C PRO A 160 16.92 14.17 -2.58
N ALA A 161 17.64 13.57 -1.63
CA ALA A 161 18.79 12.72 -1.92
C ALA A 161 18.42 11.47 -2.74
N THR A 162 17.20 10.93 -2.54
CA THR A 162 16.69 9.82 -3.35
C THR A 162 16.44 10.25 -4.79
N MET A 163 15.85 11.42 -5.00
CA MET A 163 15.60 11.97 -6.34
C MET A 163 16.90 12.24 -7.08
N GLU A 164 17.87 12.87 -6.40
CA GLU A 164 19.20 13.14 -6.96
C GLU A 164 19.93 11.86 -7.33
N PHE A 165 19.91 10.86 -6.45
CA PHE A 165 20.47 9.54 -6.74
C PHE A 165 19.88 8.94 -8.01
N ILE A 166 18.55 8.87 -8.11
CA ILE A 166 17.85 8.28 -9.27
C ILE A 166 18.17 9.06 -10.56
N ALA A 167 18.27 10.39 -10.48
CA ALA A 167 18.57 11.24 -11.64
C ALA A 167 19.93 10.97 -12.29
N ASN A 168 20.87 10.31 -11.58
CA ASN A 168 22.18 9.96 -12.13
C ASN A 168 22.18 8.68 -12.99
N PHE A 169 21.04 8.00 -13.13
CA PHE A 169 20.94 6.74 -13.86
C PHE A 169 20.07 6.88 -15.12
N GLN A 170 20.54 6.26 -16.20
CA GLN A 170 19.71 5.89 -17.35
C GLN A 170 19.60 4.37 -17.35
N THR A 171 18.37 3.86 -17.36
CA THR A 171 18.09 2.43 -17.33
C THR A 171 17.41 1.98 -18.61
N ASP A 172 17.62 0.72 -18.98
CA ASP A 172 16.98 0.11 -20.16
C ASP A 172 15.47 0.00 -19.96
N PHE A 173 15.03 -0.26 -18.72
CA PHE A 173 13.62 -0.40 -18.37
C PHE A 173 13.22 0.34 -17.10
N LEU A 174 12.01 0.90 -17.14
CA LEU A 174 11.27 1.34 -15.98
C LEU A 174 10.13 0.36 -15.71
N LEU A 175 10.11 -0.22 -14.51
CA LEU A 175 8.97 -0.98 -14.00
C LEU A 175 8.34 -0.20 -12.85
N MET A 176 7.08 0.22 -13.05
CA MET A 176 6.34 0.97 -12.06
C MET A 176 4.89 0.52 -11.97
N GLY A 177 4.34 0.58 -10.77
CA GLY A 177 2.88 0.58 -10.60
C GLY A 177 2.31 1.97 -10.90
N ILE A 178 1.11 2.02 -11.46
CA ILE A 178 0.35 3.26 -11.66
C ILE A 178 -1.08 3.08 -11.17
N GLY A 179 -1.70 4.15 -10.67
CA GLY A 179 -3.08 4.13 -10.19
C GLY A 179 -4.08 3.98 -11.34
N ALA A 180 -3.85 4.71 -12.44
CA ALA A 180 -4.61 4.59 -13.68
C ALA A 180 -3.82 5.11 -14.88
N ILE A 181 -4.30 4.75 -16.08
CA ILE A 181 -3.86 5.36 -17.34
C ILE A 181 -5.08 6.06 -17.93
N SER A 182 -4.95 7.34 -18.26
CA SER A 182 -6.04 8.09 -18.90
C SER A 182 -6.26 7.62 -20.34
N ALA A 183 -7.38 7.99 -20.95
CA ALA A 183 -7.65 7.68 -22.35
C ALA A 183 -6.60 8.28 -23.31
N GLU A 184 -5.96 9.37 -22.89
CA GLU A 184 -4.89 10.07 -23.61
C GLU A 184 -3.50 9.49 -23.34
N GLY A 185 -3.41 8.42 -22.52
CA GLY A 185 -2.14 7.77 -22.18
C GLY A 185 -1.37 8.46 -21.04
N LEU A 186 -2.00 9.36 -20.29
CA LEU A 186 -1.37 9.98 -19.12
C LEU A 186 -1.35 8.98 -17.95
N LEU A 187 -0.21 8.92 -17.27
CA LEU A 187 -0.05 8.12 -16.06
C LEU A 187 -0.60 8.91 -14.87
N LEU A 188 -1.62 8.37 -14.20
CA LEU A 188 -2.27 8.98 -13.05
C LEU A 188 -1.87 8.22 -11.77
N ASP A 189 -1.25 8.93 -10.84
CA ASP A 189 -0.91 8.42 -9.51
C ASP A 189 -1.75 9.12 -8.44
N TYR A 190 -1.99 8.44 -7.31
CA TYR A 190 -2.84 8.90 -6.21
C TYR A 190 -2.15 9.94 -5.32
#